data_AF-A0A955QJP6-F1
#
_entry.id   AF-A0A955QJP6-F1
#
_cell.length_a   1.000
_cell.length_b   1.000
_cell.length_c   1.000
_cell.angle_alpha   90.00
_cell.angle_beta   90.00
_cell.angle_gamma   90.00
#
_symmetry.space_group_name_H-M   'P 1'
#
loop_
_entity.id
_entity.type
_entity.pdbx_description
1 polymer ?
#
loop_
_entity_poly.entity_id
_entity_poly.type
_entity_poly.pdbx_seq_one_letter_code
_entity_poly.pdbx_strand_id
1 'polypeptide(L)'
;METLFKKFMAQFEGRVLNVRHCHGIPVANVAKEDLSMMARYIHQDKAMHGTLSLLWAVDHRPCEDRYELLYLFTLRGYQEWMVLTIDLGGEERVFPSITPVIHAAQWYEREIRDMFGLIAQGHPDLRRLVRHEHWPKGTHPLRKTYAWNSVLTREQGEYSFNRIEGEGVFEVAVGPIHAGVIEPGHFRFSVAGEPVMQLEVRHFWKHRGVEKLFEQKLLTAGVPLAERISGD
;
A
#
# COMPACT_ATOMS: atom_id res chain seq x y z
N MET A 1 -2.27 -32.79 -12.08
CA MET A 1 -1.83 -31.94 -10.95
C MET A 1 -2.91 -30.90 -10.75
N GLU A 2 -3.54 -30.86 -9.58
CA GLU A 2 -4.55 -29.85 -9.26
C GLU A 2 -3.84 -28.52 -9.00
N THR A 3 -4.35 -27.42 -9.58
CA THR A 3 -3.76 -26.09 -9.37
C THR A 3 -4.05 -25.63 -7.95
N LEU A 4 -3.17 -24.82 -7.37
CA LEU A 4 -3.39 -24.27 -6.03
C LEU A 4 -4.65 -23.39 -6.00
N PHE A 5 -4.98 -22.74 -7.12
CA PHE A 5 -6.24 -22.03 -7.26
C PHE A 5 -7.47 -22.95 -7.11
N LYS A 6 -7.46 -24.17 -7.66
CA LYS A 6 -8.57 -25.12 -7.47
C LYS A 6 -8.71 -25.56 -6.02
N LYS A 7 -7.57 -25.83 -5.34
CA LYS A 7 -7.56 -26.08 -3.89
C LYS A 7 -8.18 -24.91 -3.11
N PHE A 8 -7.84 -23.67 -3.46
CA PHE A 8 -8.41 -22.48 -2.84
C PHE A 8 -9.93 -22.41 -3.03
N MET A 9 -10.41 -22.62 -4.25
CA MET A 9 -11.83 -22.61 -4.57
C MET A 9 -12.61 -23.70 -3.82
N ALA A 10 -12.04 -24.90 -3.69
CA ALA A 10 -12.65 -25.99 -2.92
C ALA A 10 -12.72 -25.69 -1.41
N GLN A 11 -11.70 -25.02 -0.86
CA GLN A 11 -11.67 -24.63 0.56
C GLN A 11 -12.72 -23.56 0.92
N PHE A 12 -13.05 -22.68 -0.03
CA PHE A 12 -13.91 -21.52 0.17
C PHE A 12 -15.16 -21.53 -0.72
N GLU A 13 -15.69 -22.72 -0.97
CA GLU A 13 -16.91 -22.90 -1.74
C GLU A 13 -18.05 -22.05 -1.17
N GLY A 14 -18.75 -21.31 -2.05
CA GLY A 14 -19.84 -20.40 -1.67
C GLY A 14 -19.42 -19.06 -1.07
N ARG A 15 -18.13 -18.81 -0.84
CA ARG A 15 -17.62 -17.49 -0.36
C ARG A 15 -16.94 -16.65 -1.44
N VAL A 16 -16.56 -17.27 -2.55
CA VAL A 16 -16.03 -16.55 -3.73
C VAL A 16 -17.20 -16.05 -4.56
N LEU A 17 -17.32 -14.73 -4.68
CA LEU A 17 -18.43 -14.06 -5.36
C LEU A 17 -18.32 -14.18 -6.89
N ASN A 18 -17.11 -14.00 -7.42
CA ASN A 18 -16.84 -14.11 -8.84
C ASN A 18 -15.37 -14.49 -9.09
N VAL A 19 -15.11 -15.15 -10.22
CA VAL A 19 -13.76 -15.45 -10.69
C VAL A 19 -13.60 -14.93 -12.11
N ARG A 20 -12.56 -14.12 -12.34
CA ARG A 20 -12.12 -13.71 -13.67
C ARG A 20 -10.66 -14.10 -13.88
N HIS A 21 -10.19 -14.07 -15.13
CA HIS A 21 -8.79 -14.34 -15.46
C HIS A 21 -8.18 -13.11 -16.13
N CYS A 22 -7.02 -12.68 -15.66
CA CYS A 22 -6.24 -11.60 -16.26
C CYS A 22 -4.91 -12.17 -16.73
N HIS A 23 -4.71 -12.26 -18.04
CA HIS A 23 -3.50 -12.85 -18.65
C HIS A 23 -3.12 -14.24 -18.08
N GLY A 24 -4.13 -15.08 -17.80
CA GLY A 24 -3.94 -16.42 -17.24
C GLY A 24 -3.83 -16.46 -15.71
N ILE A 25 -3.75 -15.31 -15.03
CA ILE A 25 -3.76 -15.23 -13.56
C ILE A 25 -5.22 -15.22 -13.09
N PRO A 26 -5.63 -16.17 -12.22
CA PRO A 26 -6.96 -16.16 -11.64
C PRO A 26 -7.13 -15.01 -10.64
N VAL A 27 -8.27 -14.35 -10.72
CA VAL A 27 -8.68 -13.24 -9.87
C VAL A 27 -9.99 -13.61 -9.19
N ALA A 28 -9.95 -13.85 -7.89
CA ALA A 28 -11.11 -14.21 -7.07
C ALA A 28 -11.61 -12.99 -6.31
N ASN A 29 -12.83 -12.55 -6.65
CA ASN A 29 -13.53 -11.52 -5.91
C ASN A 29 -14.29 -12.14 -4.73
N VAL A 30 -14.15 -11.53 -3.56
CA VAL A 30 -14.71 -12.05 -2.30
C VAL A 30 -15.36 -10.92 -1.51
N ALA A 31 -16.21 -11.29 -0.55
CA ALA A 31 -16.76 -10.33 0.40
C ALA A 31 -15.65 -9.75 1.27
N LYS A 32 -15.72 -8.45 1.60
CA LYS A 32 -14.70 -7.80 2.44
C LYS A 32 -14.54 -8.48 3.80
N GLU A 33 -15.62 -9.05 4.34
CA GLU A 33 -15.64 -9.78 5.62
C GLU A 33 -14.78 -11.05 5.59
N ASP A 34 -14.63 -11.65 4.42
CA ASP A 34 -13.86 -12.89 4.23
C ASP A 34 -12.37 -12.64 3.94
N LEU A 35 -12.00 -11.42 3.57
CA LEU A 35 -10.65 -11.04 3.15
C LEU A 35 -9.57 -11.51 4.12
N SER A 36 -9.67 -11.13 5.40
CA SER A 36 -8.62 -11.44 6.38
C SER A 36 -8.45 -12.94 6.61
N MET A 37 -9.55 -13.69 6.54
CA MET A 37 -9.54 -15.13 6.75
C MET A 37 -8.95 -15.86 5.53
N MET A 38 -9.33 -15.47 4.32
CA MET A 38 -8.80 -16.05 3.09
C MET A 38 -7.33 -15.66 2.83
N ALA A 39 -6.95 -14.40 3.05
CA ALA A 39 -5.56 -13.96 2.94
C ALA A 39 -4.66 -14.70 3.93
N ARG A 40 -5.12 -14.89 5.19
CA ARG A 40 -4.42 -15.71 6.18
C ARG A 40 -4.23 -17.14 5.70
N TYR A 41 -5.26 -17.76 5.12
CA TYR A 41 -5.15 -19.11 4.60
C TYR A 41 -4.12 -19.21 3.47
N ILE A 42 -4.16 -18.31 2.50
CA ILE A 42 -3.18 -18.27 1.40
C ILE A 42 -1.75 -18.16 1.96
N HIS A 43 -1.56 -17.34 2.99
CA HIS A 43 -0.26 -17.11 3.59
C HIS A 43 0.26 -18.28 4.44
N GLN A 44 -0.61 -18.90 5.24
CA GLN A 44 -0.22 -19.88 6.27
C GLN A 44 -0.38 -21.35 5.86
N ASP A 45 -1.23 -21.67 4.87
CA ASP A 45 -1.39 -23.05 4.40
C ASP A 45 -0.06 -23.53 3.79
N LYS A 46 0.41 -24.70 4.22
CA LYS A 46 1.71 -25.24 3.81
C LYS A 46 1.82 -25.52 2.31
N ALA A 47 0.71 -25.81 1.63
CA ALA A 47 0.74 -26.07 0.19
C ALA A 47 0.67 -24.77 -0.61
N MET A 48 -0.11 -23.79 -0.15
CA MET A 48 -0.17 -22.46 -0.77
C MET A 48 1.15 -21.73 -0.60
N HIS A 49 1.59 -21.60 0.66
CA HIS A 49 2.77 -20.87 1.11
C HIS A 49 2.90 -19.53 0.38
N GLY A 50 1.80 -18.77 0.37
CA GLY A 50 1.64 -17.59 -0.46
C GLY A 50 2.33 -16.37 0.12
N THR A 51 3.03 -15.63 -0.73
CA THR A 51 3.67 -14.36 -0.39
C THR A 51 2.92 -13.22 -1.06
N LEU A 52 2.48 -12.24 -0.26
CA LEU A 52 1.92 -11.00 -0.80
C LEU A 52 3.01 -10.27 -1.58
N SER A 53 2.82 -10.15 -2.89
CA SER A 53 3.79 -9.57 -3.81
C SER A 53 3.44 -8.14 -4.19
N LEU A 54 2.14 -7.83 -4.24
CA LEU A 54 1.65 -6.48 -4.51
C LEU A 54 0.26 -6.32 -3.91
N LEU A 55 -0.01 -5.13 -3.36
CA LEU A 55 -1.35 -4.68 -2.96
C LEU A 55 -1.58 -3.28 -3.51
N TRP A 56 -2.68 -3.08 -4.23
CA TRP A 56 -3.04 -1.77 -4.77
C TRP A 56 -4.56 -1.57 -4.76
N ALA A 57 -4.97 -0.32 -4.92
CA ALA A 57 -6.37 0.06 -5.08
C ALA A 57 -6.61 0.65 -6.47
N VAL A 58 -7.81 0.44 -7.00
CA VAL A 58 -8.29 1.03 -8.25
C VAL A 58 -9.58 1.79 -7.95
N ASP A 59 -9.63 3.04 -8.38
CA ASP A 59 -10.85 3.85 -8.39
C ASP A 59 -11.51 3.72 -9.77
N HIS A 60 -12.62 2.99 -9.86
CA HIS A 60 -13.29 2.64 -11.13
C HIS A 60 -14.20 3.75 -11.66
N ARG A 61 -14.27 4.91 -10.99
CA ARG A 61 -15.15 6.02 -11.40
C ARG A 61 -14.64 6.74 -12.65
N PRO A 62 -15.54 7.32 -13.47
CA PRO A 62 -17.00 7.35 -13.30
C PRO A 62 -17.73 6.11 -13.85
N CYS A 63 -17.01 5.11 -14.37
CA CYS A 63 -17.64 3.93 -14.99
C CYS A 63 -18.43 3.10 -13.98
N GLU A 64 -17.84 2.88 -12.80
CA GLU A 64 -18.47 2.14 -11.71
C GLU A 64 -18.21 2.88 -10.39
N ASP A 65 -19.26 3.11 -9.59
CA ASP A 65 -19.16 3.82 -8.32
C ASP A 65 -18.60 2.91 -7.21
N ARG A 66 -17.34 2.49 -7.38
CA ARG A 66 -16.63 1.63 -6.43
C ARG A 66 -15.13 1.83 -6.47
N TYR A 67 -14.49 1.40 -5.39
CA TYR A 67 -13.08 1.05 -5.37
C TYR A 67 -12.92 -0.47 -5.42
N GLU A 68 -11.84 -0.94 -6.04
CA GLU A 68 -11.43 -2.35 -5.97
C GLU A 68 -10.04 -2.41 -5.32
N LEU A 69 -9.87 -3.26 -4.31
CA LEU A 69 -8.56 -3.57 -3.74
C LEU A 69 -8.09 -4.92 -4.27
N LEU A 70 -6.86 -4.99 -4.74
CA LEU A 70 -6.29 -6.17 -5.37
C LEU A 70 -5.04 -6.63 -4.62
N TYR A 71 -5.03 -7.90 -4.23
CA TYR A 71 -3.97 -8.53 -3.46
C TYR A 71 -3.35 -9.64 -4.29
N LEU A 72 -2.19 -9.37 -4.89
CA LEU A 72 -1.45 -10.35 -5.68
C LEU A 72 -0.59 -11.23 -4.76
N PHE A 73 -0.87 -12.53 -4.78
CA PHE A 73 -0.09 -13.54 -4.10
C PHE A 73 0.70 -14.37 -5.11
N THR A 74 1.96 -14.61 -4.78
CA THR A 74 2.79 -15.61 -5.44
C THR A 74 2.83 -16.86 -4.58
N LEU A 75 2.60 -18.02 -5.19
CA LEU A 75 2.43 -19.31 -4.53
C LEU A 75 3.55 -20.25 -4.94
N ARG A 76 3.86 -21.23 -4.08
CA ARG A 76 4.86 -22.28 -4.36
C ARG A 76 6.19 -21.74 -4.90
N GLY A 77 6.71 -20.67 -4.30
CA GLY A 77 7.94 -20.03 -4.77
C GLY A 77 7.84 -19.48 -6.18
N TYR A 78 6.80 -18.68 -6.45
CA TYR A 78 6.57 -17.95 -7.72
C TYR A 78 6.11 -18.80 -8.91
N GLN A 79 5.72 -20.06 -8.71
CA GLN A 79 5.25 -20.93 -9.80
C GLN A 79 3.79 -20.69 -10.19
N GLU A 80 2.94 -20.31 -9.24
CA GLU A 80 1.52 -20.00 -9.46
C GLU A 80 1.19 -18.65 -8.83
N TRP A 81 0.32 -17.90 -9.48
CA TRP A 81 -0.04 -16.54 -9.08
C TRP A 81 -1.54 -16.50 -8.92
N MET A 82 -2.03 -15.75 -7.94
CA MET A 82 -3.46 -15.49 -7.81
C MET A 82 -3.70 -14.10 -7.24
N VAL A 83 -4.82 -13.50 -7.62
CA VAL A 83 -5.26 -12.21 -7.08
C VAL A 83 -6.52 -12.44 -6.28
N LEU A 84 -6.53 -11.99 -5.03
CA LEU A 84 -7.74 -11.82 -4.24
C LEU A 84 -8.22 -10.38 -4.40
N THR A 85 -9.51 -10.15 -4.62
CA THR A 85 -10.06 -8.78 -4.70
C THR A 85 -11.28 -8.60 -3.82
N ILE A 86 -11.44 -7.37 -3.33
CA ILE A 86 -12.66 -6.91 -2.67
C ILE A 86 -13.11 -5.59 -3.32
N ASP A 87 -14.42 -5.39 -3.36
CA ASP A 87 -15.02 -4.13 -3.82
C ASP A 87 -15.54 -3.33 -2.63
N LEU A 88 -15.35 -2.01 -2.67
CA LEU A 88 -15.94 -1.05 -1.74
C LEU A 88 -16.86 -0.12 -2.53
N GLY A 89 -18.17 -0.22 -2.29
CA GLY A 89 -19.20 0.48 -3.06
C GLY A 89 -19.48 1.90 -2.57
N GLY A 90 -19.72 2.82 -3.49
CA GLY A 90 -20.16 4.19 -3.22
C GLY A 90 -19.28 4.95 -2.24
N GLU A 91 -19.86 5.32 -1.09
CA GLU A 91 -19.17 6.08 -0.04
C GLU A 91 -18.41 5.22 0.97
N GLU A 92 -18.32 3.90 0.76
CA GLU A 92 -17.55 3.03 1.62
C GLU A 92 -16.05 3.34 1.57
N ARG A 93 -15.43 3.46 2.75
CA ARG A 93 -14.01 3.79 2.88
C ARG A 93 -13.23 2.82 3.76
N VAL A 94 -13.87 1.81 4.35
CA VAL A 94 -13.23 0.96 5.37
C VAL A 94 -13.18 -0.48 4.89
N PHE A 95 -12.02 -1.11 5.02
CA PHE A 95 -11.80 -2.52 4.72
C PHE A 95 -10.94 -3.15 5.81
N PRO A 96 -10.98 -4.47 6.03
CA PRO A 96 -10.19 -5.08 7.09
C PRO A 96 -8.71 -5.18 6.70
N SER A 97 -7.84 -4.86 7.64
CA SER A 97 -6.40 -4.98 7.49
C SER A 97 -5.95 -6.44 7.49
N ILE A 98 -5.00 -6.77 6.61
CA ILE A 98 -4.27 -8.04 6.64
C ILE A 98 -2.89 -7.92 7.31
N THR A 99 -2.42 -6.68 7.58
CA THR A 99 -1.11 -6.39 8.19
C THR A 99 -0.83 -7.15 9.50
N PRO A 100 -1.79 -7.36 10.43
CA PRO A 100 -1.53 -8.15 11.64
C PRO A 100 -1.09 -9.59 11.40
N VAL A 101 -1.39 -10.15 10.22
CA VAL A 101 -1.01 -11.51 9.82
C VAL A 101 0.11 -11.49 8.78
N ILE A 102 0.06 -10.53 7.85
CA ILE A 102 0.94 -10.42 6.69
C ILE A 102 1.62 -9.05 6.74
N HIS A 103 2.75 -8.97 7.45
CA HIS A 103 3.46 -7.70 7.68
C HIS A 103 3.89 -7.01 6.37
N ALA A 104 4.05 -7.75 5.28
CA ALA A 104 4.33 -7.18 3.95
C ALA A 104 3.24 -6.18 3.48
N ALA A 105 2.02 -6.23 4.02
CA ALA A 105 0.95 -5.30 3.69
C ALA A 105 1.10 -3.90 4.33
N GLN A 106 2.02 -3.72 5.27
CA GLN A 106 2.08 -2.54 6.15
C GLN A 106 2.24 -1.21 5.40
N TRP A 107 3.07 -1.16 4.36
CA TRP A 107 3.20 0.07 3.55
C TRP A 107 2.05 0.23 2.58
N TYR A 108 1.64 -0.83 1.88
CA TYR A 108 0.55 -0.78 0.92
C TYR A 108 -0.77 -0.28 1.55
N GLU A 109 -1.14 -0.78 2.72
CA GLU A 109 -2.38 -0.34 3.39
C GLU A 109 -2.33 1.13 3.83
N ARG A 110 -1.15 1.62 4.23
CA ARG A 110 -0.95 3.05 4.57
C ARG A 110 -0.91 3.94 3.34
N GLU A 111 -0.28 3.48 2.26
CA GLU A 111 -0.26 4.17 0.98
C GLU A 111 -1.67 4.28 0.39
N ILE A 112 -2.44 3.19 0.37
CA ILE A 112 -3.84 3.18 -0.07
C ILE A 112 -4.66 4.22 0.73
N ARG A 113 -4.41 4.33 2.04
CA ARG A 113 -5.05 5.37 2.85
C ARG A 113 -4.63 6.77 2.45
N ASP A 114 -3.36 7.02 2.24
CA ASP A 114 -2.90 8.36 1.88
C ASP A 114 -3.35 8.77 0.48
N MET A 115 -3.28 7.85 -0.48
CA MET A 115 -3.50 8.13 -1.90
C MET A 115 -4.98 8.05 -2.31
N PHE A 116 -5.77 7.19 -1.68
CA PHE A 116 -7.20 6.99 -1.98
C PHE A 116 -8.13 7.34 -0.81
N GLY A 117 -7.63 7.46 0.42
CA GLY A 117 -8.45 7.70 1.59
C GLY A 117 -9.26 6.49 2.05
N LEU A 118 -8.81 5.28 1.70
CA LEU A 118 -9.39 4.02 2.18
C LEU A 118 -8.66 3.54 3.43
N ILE A 119 -9.38 3.12 4.46
CA ILE A 119 -8.87 2.88 5.80
C ILE A 119 -8.87 1.37 6.08
N ALA A 120 -7.67 0.81 6.21
CA ALA A 120 -7.47 -0.56 6.69
C ALA A 120 -7.76 -0.64 8.20
N GLN A 121 -8.93 -1.16 8.57
CA GLN A 121 -9.34 -1.35 9.96
C GLN A 121 -8.52 -2.47 10.62
N GLY A 122 -7.94 -2.17 11.77
CA GLY A 122 -7.06 -3.10 12.50
C GLY A 122 -5.58 -3.00 12.11
N HIS A 123 -5.19 -2.07 11.24
CA HIS A 123 -3.79 -1.83 10.91
C HIS A 123 -3.02 -1.27 12.13
N PRO A 124 -1.81 -1.79 12.47
CA PRO A 124 -1.09 -1.43 13.69
C PRO A 124 -0.50 -0.01 13.70
N ASP A 125 -0.24 0.57 12.53
CA ASP A 125 0.33 1.92 12.38
C ASP A 125 -0.51 2.79 11.44
N LEU A 126 -1.35 3.65 11.99
CA LEU A 126 -2.21 4.56 11.24
C LEU A 126 -1.56 5.94 10.99
N ARG A 127 -0.24 6.07 11.07
CA ARG A 127 0.44 7.30 10.65
C ARG A 127 0.48 7.39 9.13
N ARG A 128 0.47 8.61 8.61
CA ARG A 128 0.63 8.85 7.16
C ARG A 128 1.96 8.27 6.71
N LEU A 129 2.02 7.68 5.52
CA LEU A 129 3.23 7.13 4.90
C LEU A 129 3.78 8.10 3.85
N VAL A 130 3.01 8.35 2.80
CA VAL A 130 3.37 9.18 1.64
C VAL A 130 2.92 10.62 1.85
N ARG A 131 1.73 10.81 2.43
CA ARG A 131 1.18 12.14 2.66
C ARG A 131 1.86 12.76 3.87
N HIS A 132 2.73 13.73 3.68
CA HIS A 132 3.35 14.43 4.81
C HIS A 132 2.33 15.24 5.60
N GLU A 133 2.65 15.56 6.85
CA GLU A 133 1.77 16.27 7.79
C GLU A 133 1.40 17.67 7.28
N HIS A 134 2.27 18.23 6.43
CA HIS A 134 2.07 19.49 5.75
C HIS A 134 1.05 19.49 4.61
N TRP A 135 0.57 18.31 4.21
CA TRP A 135 -0.47 18.21 3.19
C TRP A 135 -1.84 18.47 3.80
N PRO A 136 -2.70 19.24 3.10
CA PRO A 136 -4.07 19.45 3.52
C PRO A 136 -4.82 18.15 3.82
N LYS A 137 -5.69 18.20 4.82
CA LYS A 137 -6.58 17.07 5.14
C LYS A 137 -7.54 16.83 3.97
N GLY A 138 -7.82 15.55 3.68
CA GLY A 138 -8.71 15.15 2.58
C GLY A 138 -8.05 15.12 1.20
N THR A 139 -6.76 15.45 1.09
CA THR A 139 -6.01 15.32 -0.16
C THR A 139 -5.67 13.86 -0.44
N HIS A 140 -6.25 13.32 -1.52
CA HIS A 140 -6.09 11.93 -1.98
C HIS A 140 -5.84 11.92 -3.50
N PRO A 141 -4.58 12.03 -3.95
CA PRO A 141 -4.26 12.33 -5.35
C PRO A 141 -4.71 11.26 -6.36
N LEU A 142 -4.79 10.00 -5.95
CA LEU A 142 -5.17 8.89 -6.84
C LEU A 142 -6.69 8.65 -6.91
N ARG A 143 -7.50 9.50 -6.26
CA ARG A 143 -8.93 9.55 -6.56
C ARG A 143 -9.16 10.10 -7.97
N LYS A 144 -10.14 9.55 -8.68
CA LYS A 144 -10.51 10.02 -10.02
C LYS A 144 -11.07 11.45 -10.02
N THR A 145 -11.70 11.85 -8.92
CA THR A 145 -12.22 13.21 -8.72
C THR A 145 -11.13 14.25 -8.40
N TYR A 146 -9.91 13.82 -8.07
CA TYR A 146 -8.80 14.74 -7.82
C TYR A 146 -8.21 15.24 -9.14
N ALA A 147 -8.17 16.55 -9.35
CA ALA A 147 -7.61 17.14 -10.56
C ALA A 147 -6.08 16.99 -10.56
N TRP A 148 -5.52 16.45 -11.65
CA TRP A 148 -4.09 16.14 -11.76
C TRP A 148 -3.18 17.38 -11.64
N ASN A 149 -3.67 18.55 -12.04
CA ASN A 149 -2.96 19.83 -12.02
C ASN A 149 -3.21 20.63 -10.74
N SER A 150 -3.78 20.00 -9.70
CA SER A 150 -4.01 20.64 -8.41
C SER A 150 -2.69 21.03 -7.76
N VAL A 151 -2.53 22.32 -7.44
CA VAL A 151 -1.41 22.82 -6.66
C VAL A 151 -1.79 22.78 -5.19
N LEU A 152 -1.07 21.97 -4.40
CA LEU A 152 -1.33 21.85 -2.98
C LEU A 152 -0.84 23.09 -2.23
N THR A 153 -1.70 23.61 -1.36
CA THR A 153 -1.27 24.55 -0.33
C THR A 153 -0.48 23.81 0.75
N ARG A 154 0.47 24.50 1.36
CA ARG A 154 1.19 23.96 2.52
C ARG A 154 0.41 24.28 3.79
N GLU A 155 0.04 23.26 4.54
CA GLU A 155 -0.39 23.40 5.93
C GLU A 155 0.81 23.19 6.86
N GLN A 156 0.82 23.85 8.02
CA GLN A 156 1.82 23.54 9.04
C GLN A 156 1.33 22.31 9.83
N GLY A 157 2.02 21.19 9.67
CA GLY A 157 1.78 19.97 10.44
C GLY A 157 3.09 19.48 11.05
N GLU A 158 2.99 18.67 12.10
CA GLU A 158 4.14 18.14 12.82
C GLU A 158 4.13 16.61 12.83
N TYR A 159 5.26 16.01 12.45
CA TYR A 159 5.50 14.58 12.60
C TYR A 159 6.11 14.31 13.98
N SER A 160 5.42 13.52 14.80
CA SER A 160 5.93 13.10 16.10
C SER A 160 6.73 11.81 15.96
N PHE A 161 8.05 11.90 16.13
CA PHE A 161 8.92 10.73 16.25
C PHE A 161 8.72 10.06 17.62
N ASN A 162 8.80 8.74 17.64
CA ASN A 162 8.81 7.97 18.87
C ASN A 162 10.12 8.26 19.62
N ARG A 163 9.99 8.56 20.91
CA ARG A 163 11.12 8.86 21.80
C ARG A 163 11.44 7.69 22.71
N ILE A 164 12.72 7.45 22.92
CA ILE A 164 13.23 6.55 23.96
C ILE A 164 13.89 7.41 25.03
N GLU A 165 13.47 7.21 26.27
CA GLU A 165 14.01 7.91 27.44
C GLU A 165 14.87 6.96 28.27
N GLY A 166 15.93 7.49 28.87
CA GLY A 166 16.85 6.73 29.72
C GLY A 166 18.13 7.51 29.99
N GLU A 167 18.86 7.13 31.03
CA GLU A 167 20.16 7.73 31.33
C GLU A 167 21.14 7.44 30.19
N GLY A 168 21.81 8.49 29.69
CA GLY A 168 22.75 8.37 28.58
C GLY A 168 22.13 8.16 27.19
N VAL A 169 20.79 8.13 27.08
CA VAL A 169 20.10 8.06 25.79
C VAL A 169 20.06 9.44 25.15
N PHE A 170 20.46 9.53 23.88
CA PHE A 170 20.34 10.76 23.08
C PHE A 170 19.90 10.44 21.65
N GLU A 171 19.36 11.45 20.97
CA GLU A 171 18.89 11.35 19.60
C GLU A 171 19.90 11.89 18.60
N VAL A 172 20.12 11.14 17.51
CA VAL A 172 20.86 11.61 16.33
C VAL A 172 19.89 11.69 15.16
N ALA A 173 19.82 12.86 14.54
CA ALA A 173 18.97 13.11 13.37
C ALA A 173 19.83 13.24 12.11
N VAL A 174 19.44 12.53 11.06
CA VAL A 174 20.09 12.61 9.73
C VAL A 174 19.02 12.87 8.66
N GLY A 175 19.28 13.81 7.76
CA GLY A 175 18.31 14.25 6.74
C GLY A 175 17.47 15.45 7.19
N PRO A 176 16.38 15.79 6.47
CA PRO A 176 15.81 15.07 5.33
C PRO A 176 16.61 15.25 4.03
N ILE A 177 17.49 16.25 3.96
CA ILE A 177 18.39 16.48 2.83
C ILE A 177 19.72 15.79 3.14
N HIS A 178 20.09 14.82 2.31
CA HIS A 178 21.40 14.18 2.35
C HIS A 178 22.17 14.57 1.09
N ALA A 179 23.41 15.04 1.23
CA ALA A 179 24.30 15.19 0.09
C ALA A 179 24.68 13.78 -0.42
N GLY A 180 24.03 13.27 -1.46
CA GLY A 180 24.26 11.90 -1.95
C GLY A 180 23.33 11.44 -3.08
N VAL A 181 23.43 10.16 -3.42
CA VAL A 181 22.77 9.48 -4.57
C VAL A 181 21.37 8.94 -4.22
N ILE A 182 20.95 9.02 -2.96
CA ILE A 182 19.68 8.44 -2.47
C ILE A 182 18.55 9.48 -2.44
N GLU A 183 17.29 9.00 -2.54
CA GLU A 183 16.10 9.85 -2.38
C GLU A 183 16.00 10.43 -0.94
N PRO A 184 15.36 11.60 -0.77
CA PRO A 184 15.27 12.27 0.52
C PRO A 184 14.58 11.43 1.60
N GLY A 185 15.12 11.46 2.81
CA GLY A 185 14.64 10.69 3.96
C GLY A 185 15.20 11.24 5.26
N HIS A 186 14.40 11.22 6.32
CA HIS A 186 14.82 11.59 7.67
C HIS A 186 14.93 10.34 8.53
N PHE A 187 16.11 10.13 9.11
CA PHE A 187 16.44 9.01 9.98
C PHE A 187 16.64 9.55 11.40
N ARG A 188 15.89 9.00 12.35
CA ARG A 188 15.98 9.34 13.77
C ARG A 188 16.51 8.13 14.52
N PHE A 189 17.72 8.25 15.02
CA PHE A 189 18.37 7.23 15.84
C PHE A 189 18.21 7.59 17.30
N SER A 190 17.74 6.65 18.12
CA SER A 190 17.89 6.71 19.58
C SER A 190 19.08 5.85 19.98
N VAL A 191 20.09 6.46 20.60
CA VAL A 191 21.40 5.83 20.85
C VAL A 191 21.75 5.91 22.33
N ALA A 192 22.37 4.87 22.87
CA ALA A 192 22.88 4.82 24.24
C ALA A 192 24.37 4.47 24.24
N GLY A 193 25.23 5.45 23.96
CA GLY A 193 26.66 5.22 23.68
C GLY A 193 26.87 4.73 22.25
N GLU A 194 27.21 3.45 22.06
CA GLU A 194 27.37 2.83 20.72
C GLU A 194 26.10 2.09 20.22
N PRO A 195 25.32 1.39 21.05
CA PRO A 195 24.09 0.72 20.61
C PRO A 195 23.02 1.67 20.06
N VAL A 196 22.50 1.33 18.88
CA VAL A 196 21.27 1.92 18.33
C VAL A 196 20.07 1.18 18.90
N MET A 197 19.31 1.83 19.76
CA MET A 197 18.13 1.28 20.41
C MET A 197 16.92 1.27 19.47
N GLN A 198 16.80 2.31 18.65
CA GLN A 198 15.74 2.45 17.67
C GLN A 198 16.19 3.31 16.50
N LEU A 199 15.78 2.89 15.30
CA LEU A 199 15.80 3.71 14.11
C LEU A 199 14.35 3.92 13.65
N GLU A 200 13.93 5.18 13.64
CA GLU A 200 12.69 5.57 12.97
C GLU A 200 13.01 6.31 11.67
N VAL A 201 12.40 5.85 10.58
CA VAL A 201 12.63 6.39 9.24
C VAL A 201 11.38 7.07 8.70
N ARG A 202 11.54 8.30 8.23
CA ARG A 202 10.51 9.09 7.55
C ARG A 202 10.93 9.36 6.11
N HIS A 203 10.39 8.55 5.19
CA HIS A 203 10.59 8.65 3.75
C HIS A 203 9.54 9.56 3.06
N PHE A 204 9.46 9.50 1.73
CA PHE A 204 8.44 10.13 0.89
C PHE A 204 8.41 11.67 0.95
N TRP A 205 9.56 12.30 1.21
CA TRP A 205 9.70 13.76 1.26
C TRP A 205 9.57 14.43 -0.11
N LYS A 206 9.70 13.64 -1.18
CA LYS A 206 9.46 14.02 -2.56
C LYS A 206 8.30 13.17 -3.02
N HIS A 207 7.28 13.83 -3.55
CA HIS A 207 6.18 13.20 -4.27
C HIS A 207 5.74 14.15 -5.38
N ARG A 208 5.88 13.70 -6.63
CA ARG A 208 5.70 14.52 -7.84
C ARG A 208 4.38 14.24 -8.53
N GLY A 209 3.60 13.27 -8.05
CA GLY A 209 2.29 12.93 -8.62
C GLY A 209 2.41 12.26 -9.98
N VAL A 210 3.45 11.45 -10.17
CA VAL A 210 3.76 10.83 -11.45
C VAL A 210 2.67 9.86 -11.86
N GLU A 211 2.17 9.04 -10.93
CA GLU A 211 1.05 8.12 -11.18
C GLU A 211 -0.21 8.86 -11.65
N LYS A 212 -0.55 9.96 -10.97
CA LYS A 212 -1.70 10.78 -11.36
C LYS A 212 -1.52 11.44 -12.74
N LEU A 213 -0.28 11.83 -13.06
CA LEU A 213 0.07 12.37 -14.36
C LEU A 213 0.00 11.30 -15.47
N PHE A 214 0.34 10.05 -15.19
CA PHE A 214 0.19 8.93 -16.14
C PHE A 214 -1.25 8.76 -16.60
N GLU A 215 -2.24 8.99 -15.74
CA GLU A 215 -3.66 8.91 -16.11
C GLU A 215 -4.04 9.90 -17.22
N GLN A 216 -3.26 10.97 -17.44
CA GLN A 216 -3.51 12.00 -18.45
C GLN A 216 -2.80 11.72 -19.77
N LYS A 217 -2.10 10.59 -19.88
CA LYS A 217 -1.29 10.25 -21.05
C LYS A 217 -1.88 9.06 -21.79
N LEU A 218 -1.80 9.11 -23.12
CA LEU A 218 -1.94 7.92 -23.94
C LEU A 218 -0.78 6.96 -23.64
N LEU A 219 -1.00 5.65 -23.79
CA LEU A 219 0.00 4.62 -23.48
C LEU A 219 1.38 4.92 -24.08
N THR A 220 1.43 5.29 -25.36
CA THR A 220 2.70 5.62 -26.05
C THR A 220 3.33 6.92 -25.54
N ALA A 221 2.54 7.90 -25.13
CA ALA A 221 3.02 9.15 -24.54
C ALA A 221 3.47 8.98 -23.07
N GLY A 222 3.08 7.88 -22.43
CA GLY A 222 3.55 7.48 -21.11
C GLY A 222 4.98 6.96 -21.10
N VAL A 223 5.45 6.34 -22.19
CA VAL A 223 6.80 5.73 -22.24
C VAL A 223 7.91 6.75 -21.95
N PRO A 224 7.96 7.94 -22.57
CA PRO A 224 9.00 8.92 -22.25
C PRO A 224 8.91 9.47 -20.83
N LEU A 225 7.72 9.43 -20.19
CA LEU A 225 7.59 9.76 -18.77
C LEU A 225 8.23 8.64 -17.94
N ALA A 226 7.86 7.38 -18.20
CA ALA A 226 8.38 6.20 -17.50
C ALA A 226 9.92 6.16 -17.48
N GLU A 227 10.54 6.41 -18.63
CA GLU A 227 12.00 6.39 -18.79
C GLU A 227 12.74 7.52 -18.07
N ARG A 228 12.03 8.57 -17.63
CA ARG A 228 12.63 9.77 -16.99
C ARG A 228 12.33 9.85 -15.50
N ILE A 229 11.59 8.90 -14.95
CA ILE A 229 11.28 8.88 -13.52
C ILE A 229 12.52 8.45 -12.76
N SER A 230 12.89 9.28 -11.78
CA SER A 230 13.86 8.96 -10.73
C SER A 230 13.22 9.34 -9.39
N GLY A 231 12.77 8.32 -8.66
CA GLY A 231 11.95 8.40 -7.45
C GLY A 231 10.52 8.92 -7.66
N ASP A 232 9.65 8.73 -6.69
CA ASP A 232 8.39 9.48 -6.51
C ASP A 232 7.98 9.38 -5.04
#